data_AF-A0A0F9ARL4-F1
#
_entry.id   AF-A0A0F9ARL4-F1
#
_cell.length_a   1.000
_cell.length_b   1.000
_cell.length_c   1.000
_cell.angle_alpha   90.00
_cell.angle_beta   90.00
_cell.angle_gamma   90.00
#
_symmetry.space_group_name_H-M   'P 1'
#
loop_
_entity.id
_entity.type
_entity.pdbx_description
1 polymer ?
#
loop_
_entity_poly.entity_id
_entity_poly.type
_entity_poly.pdbx_seq_one_letter_code
_entity_poly.pdbx_strand_id
1 'polypeptide(L)'
;VEDYGLAVPEGFPPEFADKVFPADRIAKWQQRFFDGGVSKKAASQFIAEFANDMLRDIQSAKQAEEAQLTELTSGLSTEWGAAYDQNIHLGNIAIEEGTEGSAEFKDRVVAKVQKDPDLTRLLANLGSKFAEGKPPDFTNIPTPSDLQTQIDELMASPVLTDRESTIAQREVITNKIMVLREKMNPEKAT
;
A
#
# COMPACT_ATOMS: atom_id res chain seq x y z
N VAL A 1 19.96 41.94 8.27
CA VAL A 1 19.14 41.44 7.15
C VAL A 1 17.78 42.05 7.32
N GLU A 2 17.26 42.79 6.34
CA GLU A 2 15.83 43.17 6.40
C GLU A 2 15.01 41.88 6.50
N ASP A 3 13.94 41.87 7.29
CA ASP A 3 13.07 40.69 7.35
C ASP A 3 12.30 40.60 6.01
N TYR A 4 12.62 39.57 5.21
CA TYR A 4 11.95 39.29 3.94
C TYR A 4 10.61 38.57 4.15
N GLY A 5 10.28 38.12 5.37
CA GLY A 5 9.03 37.44 5.68
C GLY A 5 8.79 36.17 4.85
N LEU A 6 9.85 35.56 4.29
CA LEU A 6 9.73 34.33 3.50
C LEU A 6 9.29 33.18 4.40
N ALA A 7 8.23 32.49 4.00
CA ALA A 7 7.65 31.35 4.70
C ALA A 7 7.27 30.26 3.70
N VAL A 8 6.89 29.09 4.23
CA VAL A 8 6.26 28.03 3.45
C VAL A 8 5.00 28.59 2.79
N PRO A 9 4.83 28.48 1.46
CA PRO A 9 3.62 28.94 0.80
C PRO A 9 2.37 28.22 1.29
N GLU A 10 1.26 28.95 1.35
CA GLU A 10 -0.04 28.41 1.75
C GLU A 10 -0.47 27.28 0.79
N GLY A 11 -0.94 26.16 1.35
CA GLY A 11 -1.33 24.98 0.57
C GLY A 11 -0.19 24.02 0.20
N PHE A 12 1.06 24.31 0.58
CA PHE A 12 2.15 23.33 0.41
C PHE A 12 1.94 22.13 1.36
N PRO A 13 2.08 20.87 0.89
CA PRO A 13 1.76 19.70 1.70
C PRO A 13 2.67 19.62 2.94
N PRO A 14 2.08 19.48 4.14
CA PRO A 14 2.82 19.54 5.40
C PRO A 14 3.90 18.46 5.50
N GLU A 15 3.70 17.29 4.89
CA GLU A 15 4.66 16.18 4.90
C GLU A 15 5.96 16.48 4.14
N PHE A 16 5.96 17.49 3.26
CA PHE A 16 7.13 17.95 2.50
C PHE A 16 7.66 19.29 2.98
N ALA A 17 6.86 20.08 3.71
CA ALA A 17 7.18 21.44 4.13
C ALA A 17 8.55 21.53 4.81
N ASP A 18 8.83 20.68 5.80
CA ASP A 18 10.10 20.70 6.54
C ASP A 18 11.31 20.23 5.72
N LYS A 19 11.09 19.44 4.67
CA LYS A 19 12.17 18.94 3.78
C LYS A 19 12.52 19.97 2.70
N VAL A 20 11.51 20.69 2.22
CA VAL A 20 11.62 21.61 1.08
C VAL A 20 11.90 23.04 1.55
N PHE A 21 11.30 23.43 2.67
CA PHE A 21 11.40 24.76 3.26
C PHE A 21 11.91 24.72 4.71
N PRO A 22 13.02 24.01 5.01
CA PRO A 22 13.58 24.06 6.36
C PRO A 22 14.04 25.49 6.69
N ALA A 23 13.95 25.86 7.97
CA ALA A 23 14.26 27.21 8.43
C ALA A 23 15.66 27.71 8.01
N ASP A 24 16.66 26.82 7.97
CA ASP A 24 18.02 27.18 7.56
C ASP A 24 18.11 27.53 6.07
N ARG A 25 17.32 26.86 5.22
CA ARG A 25 17.24 27.14 3.79
C ARG A 25 16.51 28.46 3.54
N ILE A 26 15.41 28.70 4.25
CA ILE A 26 14.67 29.98 4.19
C ILE A 26 15.63 31.12 4.56
N ALA A 27 16.36 31.00 5.67
CA ALA A 27 17.32 32.02 6.09
C ALA A 27 18.42 32.27 5.03
N LYS A 28 18.97 31.21 4.43
CA LYS A 28 19.95 31.32 3.33
C LYS A 28 19.37 32.03 2.09
N TRP A 29 18.10 31.76 1.75
CA TRP A 29 17.44 32.45 0.65
C TRP A 29 17.21 33.93 0.96
N GLN A 30 16.73 34.26 2.15
CA GLN A 30 16.57 35.66 2.59
C GLN A 30 17.89 36.43 2.47
N GLN A 31 19.00 35.84 2.95
CA GLN A 31 20.33 36.43 2.82
C GLN A 31 20.73 36.62 1.36
N ARG A 32 20.56 35.60 0.50
CA ARG A 32 20.92 35.69 -0.93
C ARG A 32 20.10 36.74 -1.68
N PHE A 33 18.81 36.87 -1.38
CA PHE A 33 17.97 37.89 -2.00
C PHE A 33 18.37 39.29 -1.55
N PHE A 34 18.68 39.46 -0.26
CA PHE A 34 19.21 40.72 0.26
C PHE A 34 20.55 41.10 -0.40
N ASP A 35 21.51 40.19 -0.41
CA ASP A 35 22.83 40.42 -1.02
C ASP A 35 22.74 40.66 -2.53
N GLY A 36 21.76 40.03 -3.19
CA GLY A 36 21.47 40.22 -4.62
C GLY A 36 20.64 41.46 -4.95
N GLY A 37 20.22 42.26 -3.95
CA GLY A 37 19.38 43.44 -4.17
C GLY A 37 17.97 43.13 -4.70
N VAL A 38 17.49 41.90 -4.50
CA VAL A 38 16.16 41.48 -4.95
C VAL A 38 15.11 42.05 -4.01
N SER A 39 14.09 42.71 -4.55
CA SER A 39 13.00 43.24 -3.69
C SER A 39 12.26 42.13 -2.94
N LYS A 40 11.77 42.42 -1.74
CA LYS A 40 10.95 41.47 -0.95
C LYS A 40 9.79 40.89 -1.76
N LYS A 41 9.10 41.73 -2.54
CA LYS A 41 7.98 41.31 -3.40
C LYS A 41 8.42 40.26 -4.44
N ALA A 42 9.53 40.50 -5.13
CA ALA A 42 10.07 39.57 -6.12
C ALA A 42 10.56 38.27 -5.47
N ALA A 43 11.19 38.35 -4.30
CA ALA A 43 11.61 37.18 -3.54
C ALA A 43 10.41 36.31 -3.11
N SER A 44 9.34 36.90 -2.58
CA SER A 44 8.13 36.16 -2.21
C SER A 44 7.45 35.53 -3.42
N GLN A 45 7.38 36.23 -4.56
CA GLN A 45 6.84 35.68 -5.80
C GLN A 45 7.65 34.47 -6.28
N PHE A 46 8.98 34.57 -6.28
CA PHE A 46 9.85 33.46 -6.64
C PHE A 46 9.61 32.22 -5.75
N ILE A 47 9.48 32.41 -4.43
CA ILE A 47 9.22 31.29 -3.51
C ILE A 47 7.87 30.63 -3.78
N ALA A 48 6.83 31.41 -4.09
CA ALA A 48 5.53 30.87 -4.44
C ALA A 48 5.56 30.09 -5.77
N GLU A 49 6.21 30.61 -6.80
CA GLU A 49 6.39 29.92 -8.09
C GLU A 49 7.20 28.63 -7.92
N PHE A 50 8.32 28.70 -7.20
CA PHE A 50 9.14 27.53 -6.87
C PHE A 50 8.33 26.43 -6.16
N ALA A 51 7.48 26.80 -5.19
CA ALA A 51 6.62 25.85 -4.51
C ALA A 51 5.59 25.20 -5.45
N ASN A 52 4.99 25.99 -6.35
CA ASN A 52 4.04 25.48 -7.33
C ASN A 52 4.70 24.52 -8.33
N ASP A 53 5.89 24.84 -8.82
CA ASP A 53 6.66 23.96 -9.71
C ASP A 53 7.01 22.65 -9.01
N MET A 54 7.47 22.72 -7.75
CA MET A 54 7.72 21.52 -6.95
C MET A 54 6.46 20.68 -6.73
N LEU A 55 5.31 21.31 -6.50
CA LEU A 55 4.05 20.58 -6.36
C LEU A 55 3.67 19.85 -7.65
N ARG A 56 3.84 20.51 -8.79
CA ARG A 56 3.61 19.92 -10.11
C ARG A 56 4.54 18.74 -10.35
N ASP A 57 5.80 18.85 -9.98
CA ASP A 57 6.78 17.76 -10.12
C ASP A 57 6.43 16.56 -9.23
N ILE A 58 6.05 16.81 -7.97
CA ILE A 58 5.61 15.76 -7.04
C ILE A 58 4.36 15.05 -7.59
N GLN A 59 3.37 15.81 -8.08
CA GLN A 59 2.16 15.23 -8.67
C GLN A 59 2.47 14.42 -9.93
N SER A 60 3.34 14.94 -10.80
CA SER A 60 3.76 14.24 -12.02
C SER A 60 4.52 12.95 -11.71
N ALA A 61 5.39 12.97 -10.70
CA ALA A 61 6.12 11.79 -10.24
C ALA A 61 5.16 10.74 -9.65
N LYS A 62 4.18 11.15 -8.83
CA LYS A 62 3.15 10.24 -8.31
C LYS A 62 2.34 9.58 -9.42
N GLN A 63 1.88 10.37 -10.41
CA GLN A 63 1.14 9.83 -11.55
C GLN A 63 1.99 8.88 -12.39
N ALA A 64 3.27 9.18 -12.58
CA ALA A 64 4.19 8.29 -13.29
C ALA A 64 4.43 6.98 -12.53
N GLU A 65 4.56 7.03 -11.20
CA GLU A 65 4.65 5.85 -10.35
C GLU A 65 3.36 5.01 -10.43
N GLU A 66 2.18 5.63 -10.29
CA GLU A 66 0.89 4.93 -10.42
C GLU A 66 0.69 4.29 -11.79
N ALA A 67 1.09 4.98 -12.87
CA ALA A 67 1.02 4.46 -14.23
C ALA A 67 1.96 3.24 -14.41
N GLN A 68 3.20 3.32 -13.89
CA GLN A 68 4.12 2.19 -13.90
C GLN A 68 3.56 1.01 -13.12
N LEU A 69 3.02 1.23 -11.92
CA LEU A 69 2.41 0.15 -11.13
C LEU A 69 1.26 -0.51 -11.88
N THR A 70 0.39 0.29 -12.49
CA THR A 70 -0.73 -0.23 -13.29
C THR A 70 -0.24 -1.07 -14.48
N GLU A 71 0.78 -0.60 -15.19
CA GLU A 71 1.38 -1.32 -16.32
C GLU A 71 1.98 -2.65 -15.87
N LEU A 72 2.72 -2.64 -14.75
CA LEU A 72 3.34 -3.81 -14.17
C LEU A 72 2.32 -4.85 -13.70
N THR A 73 1.28 -4.42 -12.98
CA THR A 73 0.16 -5.26 -12.55
C THR A 73 -0.58 -5.84 -13.75
N SER A 74 -0.85 -5.04 -14.78
CA SER A 74 -1.48 -5.50 -16.01
C SER A 74 -0.62 -6.54 -16.75
N GLY A 75 0.70 -6.35 -16.78
CA GLY A 75 1.65 -7.29 -17.37
C GLY A 75 1.60 -8.66 -16.69
N LEU A 76 1.70 -8.69 -15.36
CA LEU A 76 1.60 -9.94 -14.59
C LEU A 76 0.21 -10.59 -14.69
N SER A 77 -0.86 -9.80 -14.67
CA SER A 77 -2.23 -10.31 -14.85
C SER A 77 -2.43 -10.94 -16.22
N THR A 78 -1.85 -10.35 -17.27
CA THR A 78 -1.86 -10.92 -18.63
C THR A 78 -1.03 -12.20 -18.71
N GLU A 79 0.16 -12.21 -18.11
CA GLU A 79 1.08 -13.35 -18.11
C GLU A 79 0.50 -14.57 -17.36
N TRP A 80 -0.05 -14.34 -16.17
CA TRP A 80 -0.55 -15.41 -15.30
C TRP A 80 -2.02 -15.75 -15.53
N GLY A 81 -2.79 -14.86 -16.17
CA GLY A 81 -4.20 -15.07 -16.44
C GLY A 81 -4.99 -15.43 -15.18
N ALA A 82 -5.71 -16.55 -15.23
CA ALA A 82 -6.52 -17.04 -14.10
C ALA A 82 -5.70 -17.41 -12.86
N ALA A 83 -4.39 -17.63 -12.99
CA ALA A 83 -3.52 -17.95 -11.86
C ALA A 83 -2.97 -16.70 -11.13
N TYR A 84 -3.32 -15.49 -11.59
CA TYR A 84 -2.78 -14.25 -11.05
C TYR A 84 -3.00 -14.13 -9.54
N ASP A 85 -4.25 -14.26 -9.07
CA ASP A 85 -4.59 -14.15 -7.64
C ASP A 85 -3.90 -15.22 -6.80
N GLN A 86 -3.77 -16.43 -7.35
CA GLN A 86 -3.08 -17.53 -6.70
C GLN A 86 -1.57 -17.23 -6.55
N ASN A 87 -0.93 -16.68 -7.57
CA ASN A 87 0.49 -16.34 -7.53
C ASN A 87 0.78 -15.19 -6.56
N ILE A 88 -0.09 -14.17 -6.52
CA ILE A 88 -0.02 -13.10 -5.51
C ILE A 88 -0.16 -13.69 -4.10
N HIS A 89 -1.13 -14.58 -3.90
CA HIS A 89 -1.34 -15.24 -2.61
C HIS A 89 -0.12 -16.07 -2.18
N LEU A 90 0.46 -16.86 -3.10
CA LEU A 90 1.69 -17.61 -2.84
C LEU A 90 2.86 -16.69 -2.48
N GLY A 91 2.99 -15.56 -3.17
CA GLY A 91 4.01 -14.55 -2.85
C GLY A 91 3.84 -13.96 -1.45
N ASN A 92 2.61 -13.65 -1.04
CA ASN A 92 2.32 -13.17 0.30
C ASN A 92 2.61 -14.23 1.37
N ILE A 93 2.30 -15.52 1.11
CA ILE A 93 2.68 -16.62 2.01
C ILE A 93 4.19 -16.70 2.18
N ALA A 94 4.96 -16.54 1.09
CA ALA A 94 6.42 -16.55 1.18
C ALA A 94 6.97 -15.42 2.07
N ILE A 95 6.30 -14.27 2.10
CA ILE A 95 6.64 -13.17 3.03
C ILE A 95 6.19 -13.52 4.46
N GLU A 96 4.97 -14.04 4.63
CA GLU A 96 4.42 -14.33 5.95
C GLU A 96 5.23 -15.40 6.68
N GLU A 97 5.59 -16.46 5.99
CA GLU A 97 6.29 -17.62 6.56
C GLU A 97 7.82 -17.50 6.45
N GLY A 98 8.32 -16.83 5.40
CA GLY A 98 9.75 -16.72 5.11
C GLY A 98 10.46 -15.55 5.78
N THR A 99 9.72 -14.63 6.40
CA THR A 99 10.29 -13.45 7.06
C THR A 99 9.86 -13.35 8.53
N GLU A 100 10.83 -13.31 9.42
CA GLU A 100 10.61 -12.94 10.81
C GLU A 100 10.37 -11.42 10.93
N GLY A 101 9.40 -11.00 11.74
CA GLY A 101 9.11 -9.58 11.95
C GLY A 101 7.70 -9.30 12.46
N SER A 102 7.45 -8.05 12.85
CA SER A 102 6.10 -7.57 13.18
C SER A 102 5.21 -7.52 11.93
N ALA A 103 3.88 -7.55 12.12
CA ALA A 103 2.91 -7.41 11.03
C ALA A 103 3.19 -6.14 10.20
N GLU A 104 3.46 -5.01 10.86
CA GLU A 104 3.80 -3.75 10.20
C GLU A 104 5.06 -3.83 9.32
N PHE A 105 6.03 -4.67 9.68
CA PHE A 105 7.20 -4.92 8.83
C PHE A 105 6.80 -5.72 7.60
N LYS A 106 6.01 -6.78 7.77
CA LYS A 106 5.54 -7.63 6.67
C LYS A 106 4.67 -6.84 5.69
N ASP A 107 3.77 -6.00 6.17
CA ASP A 107 2.94 -5.11 5.33
C ASP A 107 3.80 -4.16 4.48
N ARG A 108 4.86 -3.59 5.06
CA ARG A 108 5.81 -2.75 4.31
C ARG A 108 6.60 -3.56 3.27
N VAL A 109 6.89 -4.82 3.52
CA VAL A 109 7.57 -5.70 2.56
C VAL A 109 6.61 -6.05 1.42
N VAL A 110 5.38 -6.45 1.71
CA VAL A 110 4.33 -6.71 0.71
C VAL A 110 4.14 -5.48 -0.18
N ALA A 111 3.97 -4.29 0.40
CA ALA A 111 3.79 -3.05 -0.34
C ALA A 111 5.00 -2.66 -1.21
N LYS A 112 6.21 -3.13 -0.90
CA LYS A 112 7.39 -2.91 -1.75
C LYS A 112 7.50 -3.96 -2.85
N VAL A 113 7.21 -5.22 -2.52
CA VAL A 113 7.26 -6.33 -3.45
C VAL A 113 6.23 -6.14 -4.56
N GLN A 114 5.01 -5.76 -4.22
CA GLN A 114 3.94 -5.54 -5.21
C GLN A 114 4.27 -4.42 -6.21
N LYS A 115 5.24 -3.55 -5.89
CA LYS A 115 5.73 -2.51 -6.79
C LYS A 115 6.84 -2.99 -7.74
N ASP A 116 7.34 -4.21 -7.55
CA ASP A 116 8.40 -4.82 -8.34
C ASP A 116 7.92 -6.17 -8.91
N PRO A 117 7.74 -6.29 -10.23
CA PRO A 117 7.19 -7.50 -10.84
C PRO A 117 8.13 -8.70 -10.69
N ASP A 118 9.44 -8.46 -10.70
CA ASP A 118 10.43 -9.53 -10.62
C ASP A 118 10.52 -10.08 -9.21
N LEU A 119 10.39 -9.21 -8.18
CA LEU A 119 10.23 -9.66 -6.80
C LEU A 119 8.89 -10.38 -6.59
N THR A 120 7.81 -9.89 -7.21
CA THR A 120 6.50 -10.55 -7.15
C THR A 120 6.57 -11.95 -7.77
N ARG A 121 7.22 -12.10 -8.94
CA ARG A 121 7.48 -13.41 -9.57
C ARG A 121 8.34 -14.30 -8.69
N LEU A 122 9.44 -13.78 -8.15
CA LEU A 122 10.36 -14.52 -7.28
C LEU A 122 9.61 -15.07 -6.06
N LEU A 123 8.80 -14.24 -5.41
CA LEU A 123 8.07 -14.64 -4.22
C LEU A 123 6.92 -15.60 -4.53
N ALA A 124 6.20 -15.42 -5.64
CA ALA A 124 5.22 -16.40 -6.09
C ALA A 124 5.86 -17.78 -6.30
N ASN A 125 7.04 -17.83 -6.93
CA ASN A 125 7.81 -19.07 -7.13
C ASN A 125 8.32 -19.66 -5.81
N LEU A 126 8.75 -18.84 -4.85
CA LEU A 126 9.14 -19.30 -3.52
C LEU A 126 7.92 -19.85 -2.76
N GLY A 127 6.78 -19.18 -2.83
CA GLY A 127 5.51 -19.62 -2.24
C GLY A 127 5.04 -20.95 -2.82
N SER A 128 5.15 -21.15 -4.14
CA SER A 128 4.89 -22.44 -4.79
C SER A 128 5.81 -23.53 -4.24
N LYS A 129 7.10 -23.26 -4.04
CA LYS A 129 8.03 -24.23 -3.43
C LYS A 129 7.72 -24.54 -1.96
N PHE A 130 7.28 -23.55 -1.18
CA PHE A 130 6.78 -23.77 0.18
C PHE A 130 5.50 -24.63 0.17
N ALA A 131 4.62 -24.42 -0.81
CA ALA A 131 3.40 -25.20 -0.98
C ALA A 131 3.67 -26.63 -1.46
N GLU A 132 4.71 -26.85 -2.26
CA GLU A 132 5.08 -28.16 -2.82
C GLU A 132 5.94 -29.02 -1.87
N GLY A 133 6.75 -28.42 -0.99
CA GLY A 133 7.73 -29.11 -0.12
C GLY A 133 7.26 -29.58 1.26
N LYS A 134 5.95 -29.75 1.48
CA LYS A 134 5.31 -29.79 2.81
C LYS A 134 5.95 -30.73 3.88
N PRO A 135 6.31 -30.20 5.06
CA PRO A 135 6.08 -30.84 6.35
C PRO A 135 4.56 -30.89 6.68
N PRO A 136 4.10 -31.81 7.55
CA PRO A 136 2.68 -32.22 7.67
C PRO A 136 1.64 -31.14 8.01
N ASP A 137 2.03 -29.96 8.50
CA ASP A 137 1.08 -28.90 8.90
C ASP A 137 0.68 -27.94 7.75
N PHE A 138 1.31 -28.03 6.57
CA PHE A 138 1.02 -27.15 5.43
C PHE A 138 -0.16 -27.58 4.56
N THR A 139 -0.82 -28.70 4.84
CA THR A 139 -1.98 -29.18 4.07
C THR A 139 -3.25 -28.34 4.24
N ASN A 140 -3.25 -27.37 5.17
CA ASN A 140 -4.44 -26.61 5.54
C ASN A 140 -4.38 -25.11 5.20
N ILE A 141 -3.44 -24.64 4.38
CA ILE A 141 -3.44 -23.24 3.93
C ILE A 141 -4.45 -23.13 2.78
N PRO A 142 -5.63 -22.52 3.00
CA PRO A 142 -6.68 -22.51 1.99
C PRO A 142 -6.36 -21.43 0.96
N THR A 143 -6.42 -21.78 -0.32
CA THR A 143 -6.32 -20.79 -1.41
C THR A 143 -7.49 -19.81 -1.34
N PRO A 144 -7.43 -18.65 -2.03
CA PRO A 144 -8.59 -17.75 -2.12
C PRO A 144 -9.86 -18.47 -2.64
N SER A 145 -9.70 -19.43 -3.56
CA SER A 145 -10.81 -20.28 -4.03
C SER A 145 -11.33 -21.22 -2.94
N ASP A 146 -10.45 -21.79 -2.11
CA ASP A 146 -10.86 -22.64 -0.98
C ASP A 146 -11.54 -21.83 0.13
N LEU A 147 -11.08 -20.60 0.37
CA LEU A 147 -11.71 -19.66 1.30
C LEU A 147 -13.10 -19.25 0.80
N GLN A 148 -13.24 -18.95 -0.50
CA GLN A 148 -14.52 -18.64 -1.11
C GLN A 148 -15.48 -19.83 -1.06
N THR A 149 -15.00 -21.04 -1.34
CA THR A 149 -15.79 -22.27 -1.22
C THR A 149 -16.28 -22.48 0.21
N GLN A 150 -15.42 -22.27 1.21
CA GLN A 150 -15.81 -22.34 2.62
C GLN A 150 -16.82 -21.26 3.02
N ILE A 151 -16.68 -20.04 2.48
CA ILE A 151 -17.66 -18.96 2.68
C ILE A 151 -19.00 -19.37 2.10
N ASP A 152 -19.02 -19.92 0.88
CA ASP A 152 -20.25 -20.32 0.20
C ASP A 152 -20.94 -21.49 0.91
N GLU A 153 -20.17 -22.47 1.41
CA GLU A 153 -20.68 -23.57 2.25
C GLU A 153 -21.28 -23.07 3.57
N LEU A 154 -20.63 -22.11 4.23
CA LEU A 154 -21.14 -21.51 5.47
C LEU A 154 -22.37 -20.63 5.23
N MET A 155 -22.41 -19.90 4.11
CA MET A 155 -23.56 -19.09 3.69
C MET A 155 -24.76 -19.95 3.29
N ALA A 156 -24.51 -21.14 2.72
CA ALA A 156 -25.52 -22.14 2.41
C ALA A 156 -25.95 -22.98 3.63
N SER A 157 -25.34 -22.76 4.80
CA SER A 157 -25.66 -23.53 6.01
C SER A 157 -27.12 -23.35 6.43
N PRO A 158 -27.86 -24.44 6.69
CA PRO A 158 -29.24 -24.39 7.19
C PRO A 158 -29.38 -23.51 8.43
N VAL A 159 -28.33 -23.39 9.25
CA VAL A 159 -28.33 -22.59 10.48
C VAL A 159 -28.58 -21.09 10.22
N LEU A 160 -28.18 -20.57 9.06
CA LEU A 160 -28.44 -19.18 8.70
C LEU A 160 -29.86 -18.98 8.13
N THR A 161 -30.41 -19.99 7.47
CA THR A 161 -31.70 -19.93 6.76
C THR A 161 -32.88 -20.45 7.58
N ASP A 162 -32.65 -21.29 8.59
CA ASP A 162 -33.67 -21.96 9.37
C ASP A 162 -34.17 -21.08 10.52
N ARG A 163 -35.49 -20.87 10.58
CA ARG A 163 -36.16 -20.06 11.61
C ARG A 163 -35.99 -20.61 13.02
N GLU A 164 -35.69 -21.90 13.19
CA GLU A 164 -35.48 -22.52 14.50
C GLU A 164 -34.06 -22.34 15.05
N SER A 165 -33.12 -21.86 14.24
CA SER A 165 -31.74 -21.61 14.67
C SER A 165 -31.63 -20.40 15.57
N THR A 166 -30.96 -20.58 16.72
CA THR A 166 -30.79 -19.54 17.74
C THR A 166 -29.86 -18.42 17.27
N ILE A 167 -30.01 -17.23 17.87
CA ILE A 167 -29.16 -16.06 17.57
C ILE A 167 -27.67 -16.40 17.77
N ALA A 168 -27.32 -17.07 18.87
CA ALA A 168 -25.95 -17.47 19.17
C ALA A 168 -25.35 -18.41 18.10
N GLN A 169 -26.13 -19.33 17.55
CA GLN A 169 -25.67 -20.23 16.48
C GLN A 169 -25.40 -19.47 15.16
N ARG A 170 -26.24 -18.48 14.84
CA ARG A 170 -26.07 -17.62 13.66
C ARG A 170 -24.85 -16.70 13.81
N GLU A 171 -24.61 -16.17 15.01
CA GLU A 171 -23.43 -15.36 15.32
C GLU A 171 -22.13 -16.14 15.13
N VAL A 172 -22.06 -17.39 15.58
CA VAL A 172 -20.88 -18.24 15.39
C VAL A 172 -20.53 -18.43 13.91
N ILE A 173 -21.53 -18.67 13.06
CA ILE A 173 -21.30 -18.84 11.61
C ILE A 173 -20.94 -17.52 10.95
N THR A 174 -21.63 -16.44 11.32
CA THR A 174 -21.35 -15.08 10.82
C THR A 174 -19.91 -14.67 11.14
N ASN A 175 -19.44 -14.91 12.37
CA ASN A 175 -18.08 -14.61 12.78
C ASN A 175 -17.05 -15.44 12.01
N LYS A 176 -17.34 -16.72 11.72
CA LYS A 176 -16.46 -17.55 10.88
C LYS A 176 -16.38 -17.02 9.45
N ILE A 177 -17.50 -16.60 8.87
CA ILE A 177 -17.53 -15.99 7.53
C ILE A 177 -16.72 -14.69 7.52
N MET A 178 -16.84 -13.85 8.55
CA MET A 178 -16.05 -12.63 8.67
C MET A 178 -14.55 -12.91 8.70
N VAL A 179 -14.10 -13.83 9.54
CA VAL A 179 -12.67 -14.21 9.63
C VAL A 179 -12.16 -14.76 8.29
N LEU A 180 -12.95 -15.57 7.58
CA LEU A 180 -12.56 -16.08 6.26
C LEU A 180 -12.49 -14.96 5.21
N ARG A 181 -13.41 -13.99 5.26
CA ARG A 181 -13.38 -12.80 4.39
C ARG A 181 -12.19 -11.89 4.67
N GLU A 182 -11.82 -11.70 5.93
CA GLU A 182 -10.62 -10.96 6.34
C GLU A 182 -9.35 -11.64 5.81
N LYS A 183 -9.27 -12.97 5.90
CA LYS A 183 -8.16 -13.74 5.31
C LYS A 183 -8.10 -13.64 3.79
N MET A 184 -9.24 -13.47 3.13
CA MET A 184 -9.32 -13.23 1.68
C MET A 184 -8.92 -11.81 1.29
N ASN A 185 -9.11 -10.83 2.18
CA ASN A 185 -8.91 -9.41 1.86
C ASN A 185 -8.54 -8.60 3.12
N PRO A 186 -7.26 -8.63 3.56
CA PRO A 186 -6.84 -8.06 4.84
C PRO A 186 -6.94 -6.52 4.92
N GLU A 187 -7.10 -5.82 3.79
CA GLU A 187 -7.14 -4.35 3.74
C GLU A 187 -8.46 -3.72 4.24
N LYS A 188 -9.50 -4.50 4.55
CA LYS A 188 -10.82 -3.95 4.96
C LYS A 188 -11.10 -3.93 6.47
N ALA A 189 -10.14 -4.33 7.31
CA ALA A 189 -10.29 -4.29 8.76
C ALA A 189 -9.89 -2.91 9.34
N THR A 190 -10.73 -1.89 9.09
CA THR A 190 -10.79 -0.64 9.86
C THR A 190 -12.23 -0.23 10.07
#